data_AF-A0A7Y3IE11-F1
#
_entry.id   AF-A0A7Y3IE11-F1
#
_cell.length_a   1.000
_cell.length_b   1.000
_cell.length_c   1.000
_cell.angle_alpha   90.00
_cell.angle_beta   90.00
_cell.angle_gamma   90.00
#
_symmetry.space_group_name_H-M   'P 1'
#
loop_
_entity.id
_entity.type
_entity.pdbx_description
1 polymer ?
#
loop_
_entity_poly.entity_id
_entity_poly.type
_entity_poly.pdbx_seq_one_letter_code
_entity_poly.pdbx_strand_id
1 'polypeptide(L)' 'SSVAAITAEELDDDTEVFGRTTTVQAAWFGTVTHIHEHLGQLVAYARANGITPPWSM' A
#
# COMPACT_ATOMS: atom_id res chain seq x y z
N SER A 1 14.43 0.54 -10.24
CA SER A 1 15.05 0.71 -8.91
C SER A 1 14.31 -0.12 -7.89
N SER A 2 14.99 -0.80 -6.97
CA SER A 2 14.35 -1.46 -5.82
C SER A 2 13.86 -0.42 -4.81
N VAL A 3 12.77 -0.69 -4.08
CA VAL A 3 12.24 0.20 -3.02
C VAL A 3 13.32 0.65 -2.03
N ALA A 4 14.25 -0.25 -1.71
CA ALA A 4 15.35 0.01 -0.79
C ALA A 4 16.42 1.00 -1.31
N ALA A 5 16.36 1.39 -2.58
CA ALA A 5 17.37 2.24 -3.22
C ALA A 5 16.85 3.63 -3.61
N ILE A 6 15.60 3.97 -3.27
CA ILE A 6 15.04 5.31 -3.49
C ILE A 6 15.68 6.31 -2.52
N THR A 7 16.08 7.47 -3.04
CA THR A 7 16.55 8.63 -2.28
C THR A 7 15.38 9.48 -1.80
N ALA A 8 15.63 10.41 -0.87
CA ALA A 8 14.59 11.32 -0.42
C ALA A 8 14.16 12.29 -1.52
N GLU A 9 15.09 12.71 -2.37
CA GLU A 9 14.81 13.60 -3.50
C GLU A 9 13.94 12.93 -4.56
N GLU A 10 14.19 11.65 -4.89
CA GLU A 10 13.38 10.89 -5.86
C GLU A 10 11.92 10.67 -5.42
N LEU A 11 11.58 10.92 -4.15
CA LEU A 11 10.20 10.84 -3.66
C LEU A 11 9.31 12.00 -4.16
N ASP A 12 9.93 13.13 -4.49
CA ASP A 12 9.24 14.33 -4.98
C ASP A 12 9.04 14.32 -6.51
N ASP A 13 9.66 13.36 -7.21
CA ASP A 13 9.52 13.23 -8.67
C ASP A 13 8.07 12.95 -9.08
N ASP A 14 7.67 13.51 -10.21
CA ASP A 14 6.37 13.26 -10.82
C ASP A 14 6.29 11.83 -11.41
N THR A 15 5.16 11.18 -11.17
CA THR A 15 4.79 9.88 -11.75
C THR A 15 3.31 9.88 -12.14
N GLU A 16 2.93 9.01 -13.08
CA GLU A 16 1.52 8.81 -13.41
C GLU A 16 0.94 7.60 -12.68
N VAL A 17 -0.20 7.80 -12.02
CA VAL A 17 -0.97 6.76 -11.35
C VAL A 17 -2.44 6.90 -11.78
N PHE A 18 -2.99 5.85 -12.39
CA PHE A 18 -4.38 5.84 -12.90
C PHE A 18 -4.74 7.05 -13.79
N GLY A 19 -3.81 7.48 -14.64
CA GLY A 19 -4.00 8.62 -15.56
C GLY A 19 -3.97 9.98 -14.87
N ARG A 20 -3.44 10.06 -13.64
CA ARG A 20 -3.22 11.31 -12.90
C ARG A 20 -1.74 11.44 -12.57
N THR A 21 -1.17 12.62 -12.82
CA THR A 21 0.16 12.98 -12.33
C THR A 21 0.11 13.18 -10.81
N THR A 22 1.05 12.57 -10.11
CA THR A 22 1.23 12.64 -8.65
C THR A 22 2.71 12.45 -8.31
N THR A 23 3.14 12.66 -7.07
CA THR A 23 4.53 12.36 -6.69
C THR A 23 4.75 10.87 -6.47
N VAL A 24 5.99 10.41 -6.62
CA VAL A 24 6.38 9.03 -6.26
C VAL A 24 5.96 8.71 -4.83
N GLN A 25 6.17 9.64 -3.89
CA GLN A 25 5.74 9.49 -2.51
C GLN A 25 4.24 9.24 -2.35
N ALA A 26 3.41 10.05 -3.02
CA ALA A 26 1.96 9.92 -2.96
C ALA A 26 1.49 8.58 -3.55
N ALA A 27 2.14 8.11 -4.63
CA ALA A 27 1.89 6.79 -5.20
C ALA A 27 2.19 5.65 -4.21
N TRP A 28 3.30 5.75 -3.46
CA TRP A 28 3.65 4.79 -2.41
C TRP A 28 2.63 4.76 -1.28
N PHE A 29 2.25 5.93 -0.75
CA PHE A 29 1.24 6.00 0.31
C PHE A 29 -0.12 5.47 -0.15
N GLY A 30 -0.53 5.76 -1.39
CA GLY A 30 -1.74 5.21 -1.97
C GLY A 30 -1.70 3.68 -2.04
N THR A 31 -0.58 3.11 -2.51
CA THR A 31 -0.39 1.66 -2.60
C THR A 31 -0.44 0.99 -1.23
N VAL A 32 0.26 1.55 -0.24
CA VAL A 32 0.27 1.01 1.14
C VAL A 32 -1.13 1.07 1.74
N THR A 33 -1.84 2.19 1.58
CA THR A 33 -3.23 2.34 2.06
C THR A 33 -4.14 1.28 1.44
N HIS A 34 -4.07 1.09 0.13
CA HIS A 34 -4.90 0.10 -0.58
C HIS A 34 -4.65 -1.34 -0.11
N ILE A 35 -3.39 -1.71 0.14
CA ILE A 35 -3.05 -3.03 0.68
C ILE A 35 -3.56 -3.20 2.12
N HIS A 36 -3.58 -2.13 2.93
CA HIS A 36 -4.18 -2.18 4.28
C HIS A 36 -5.71 -2.36 4.24
N GLU A 37 -6.40 -1.76 3.28
CA GLU A 37 -7.83 -1.99 3.07
C GLU A 37 -8.12 -3.45 2.70
N HIS A 38 -7.34 -4.02 1.77
CA HIS A 38 -7.43 -5.44 1.43
C HIS A 38 -7.07 -6.35 2.61
N LEU A 39 -6.07 -5.99 3.41
CA LEU A 39 -5.74 -6.73 4.63
C LEU A 39 -6.94 -6.74 5.60
N GLY A 40 -7.61 -5.61 5.79
CA GLY A 40 -8.82 -5.53 6.61
C GLY A 40 -9.92 -6.46 6.11
N GLN A 41 -10.14 -6.52 4.78
CA GLN A 41 -11.08 -7.45 4.16
C GLN A 41 -10.69 -8.91 4.40
N LEU A 42 -9.41 -9.26 4.28
CA LEU A 42 -8.91 -10.62 4.55
C LEU A 42 -9.03 -11.00 6.03
N VAL A 43 -8.78 -10.07 6.96
CA VAL A 43 -8.99 -10.28 8.40
C VAL A 43 -10.47 -10.54 8.70
N ALA A 44 -11.37 -9.75 8.11
CA ALA A 44 -12.81 -9.97 8.27
C ALA A 44 -13.24 -11.34 7.70
N TYR A 45 -12.74 -11.70 6.52
CA TYR A 45 -13.00 -12.99 5.91
C TYR A 45 -12.49 -14.17 6.77
N ALA A 46 -11.26 -14.09 7.28
CA ALA A 46 -10.70 -15.13 8.15
C ALA A 46 -11.56 -15.34 9.42
N ARG A 47 -11.96 -14.24 10.08
CA ARG A 47 -12.84 -14.27 11.26
C ARG A 47 -14.21 -14.88 10.96
N ALA A 48 -14.81 -14.52 9.83
CA ALA A 48 -16.09 -15.09 9.39
C ALA A 48 -16.02 -16.61 9.16
N ASN A 49 -14.82 -17.14 8.87
CA ASN A 49 -14.56 -18.57 8.69
C ASN A 49 -13.97 -19.25 9.94
N GLY A 50 -13.99 -18.60 11.10
CA GLY A 50 -13.47 -19.17 12.37
C GLY A 50 -11.93 -19.30 12.42
N ILE A 51 -11.21 -18.64 11.52
CA ILE A 51 -9.75 -18.63 11.48
C ILE A 51 -9.24 -17.38 12.22
N THR A 52 -8.32 -17.54 13.16
CA THR A 52 -7.59 -16.41 13.77
C THR A 52 -6.52 -15.92 12.78
N PRO A 53 -6.64 -14.71 12.21
CA PRO A 53 -5.65 -14.23 11.26
C PRO A 53 -4.36 -13.84 12.00
N PRO A 54 -3.19 -14.25 11.51
CA PRO A 54 -1.91 -13.97 12.18
C PRO A 54 -1.47 -12.50 12.07
N TRP A 55 -2.21 -11.69 11.32
CA TRP A 55 -1.93 -10.28 11.05
C TRP A 55 -2.94 -9.33 11.73
N SER A 56 -3.80 -9.85 12.61
CA SER A 56 -4.61 -9.01 13.50
C SER A 56 -4.06 -9.07 14.92
N MET A 57 -3.61 -7.92 15.46
CA MET A 57 -3.62 -7.72 16.91
C MET A 57 -5.05 -7.46 17.39
#